data_AF-A0ABD0PUT7-F1
#
_entry.id   AF-A0ABD0PUT7-F1
#
_cell.length_a   1.000
_cell.length_b   1.000
_cell.length_c   1.000
_cell.angle_alpha   90.00
_cell.angle_beta   90.00
_cell.angle_gamma   90.00
#
_symmetry.space_group_name_H-M   'P 1'
#
loop_
_entity.id
_entity.type
_entity.pdbx_description
1 polymer ?
#
loop_
_entity_poly.entity_id
_entity_poly.type
_entity_poly.pdbx_seq_one_letter_code
_entity_poly.pdbx_strand_id
1 'polypeptide(L)' 'DGTMVPLTLLHVPALSELRKAPLLLHVYGAYGVDLNMAFSPEKRLLLEDGWALAYCHV' A
#
# COMPACT_ATOMS: atom_id res chain seq x y z
N ASP A 1 -15.69 -9.07 12.07
CA ASP A 1 -17.09 -8.68 11.82
C ASP A 1 -17.54 -8.95 10.38
N GLY A 2 -16.62 -9.24 9.44
CA GLY A 2 -16.96 -9.47 8.04
C GLY A 2 -17.05 -8.17 7.24
N THR A 3 -16.62 -7.05 7.82
CA THR A 3 -16.59 -5.75 7.16
C THR A 3 -15.57 -5.75 6.03
N MET A 4 -16.00 -5.32 4.86
CA MET A 4 -15.14 -5.15 3.69
C MET A 4 -14.39 -3.83 3.81
N VAL A 5 -13.08 -3.89 3.98
CA VAL A 5 -12.22 -2.71 4.06
C VAL A 5 -11.58 -2.44 2.71
N PRO A 6 -11.70 -1.21 2.16
CA PRO A 6 -11.02 -0.86 0.92
C PRO A 6 -9.49 -0.93 1.07
N LEU A 7 -8.83 -1.58 0.11
CA LEU A 7 -7.37 -1.66 0.06
C LEU A 7 -6.86 -1.20 -1.29
N THR A 8 -5.88 -0.30 -1.28
CA THR A 8 -5.17 0.14 -2.48
C THR A 8 -3.79 -0.51 -2.52
N LEU A 9 -3.48 -1.26 -3.57
CA LEU A 9 -2.18 -1.90 -3.78
C LEU A 9 -1.43 -1.22 -4.92
N LEU A 10 -0.27 -0.64 -4.62
CA LEU A 10 0.64 -0.07 -5.59
C LEU A 10 1.82 -1.03 -5.80
N HIS A 11 2.11 -1.35 -7.04
CA HIS A 11 3.25 -2.18 -7.41
C HIS A 11 3.73 -1.90 -8.83
N VAL A 12 5.02 -2.11 -9.07
CA VAL A 12 5.62 -2.09 -10.41
C VAL A 12 5.82 -3.51 -10.96
N PRO A 13 6.26 -4.52 -10.17
CA PRO A 13 6.38 -5.89 -10.66
C PRO A 13 5.03 -6.47 -11.08
N ALA A 14 5.05 -7.46 -11.97
CA ALA A 14 3.84 -8.20 -12.32
C ALA A 14 3.25 -8.91 -11.09
N LEU A 15 1.92 -9.11 -11.07
CA LEU A 15 1.20 -9.79 -9.99
C LEU A 15 1.79 -11.17 -9.63
N SER A 16 2.36 -11.89 -10.61
CA SER A 16 3.02 -13.18 -10.40
C SER A 16 4.27 -13.09 -9.53
N GLU A 17 4.98 -11.95 -9.57
CA GLU A 17 6.22 -11.72 -8.83
C GLU A 17 5.98 -11.10 -7.44
N LEU A 18 4.79 -10.54 -7.20
CA LEU A 18 4.43 -9.92 -5.92
C LEU A 18 4.56 -10.85 -4.72
N ARG A 19 4.37 -12.15 -4.92
CA ARG A 19 4.45 -13.15 -3.84
C ARG A 19 5.84 -13.22 -3.19
N LYS A 20 6.88 -12.75 -3.91
CA LYS A 20 8.27 -12.68 -3.43
C LYS A 20 8.71 -11.25 -3.11
N ALA A 21 7.90 -10.26 -3.47
CA ALA A 21 8.22 -8.86 -3.28
C ALA A 21 8.00 -8.44 -1.81
N PRO A 22 8.91 -7.66 -1.22
CA PRO A 22 8.68 -7.06 0.09
C PRO A 22 7.48 -6.11 0.03
N LEU A 23 6.58 -6.22 1.01
CA LEU A 23 5.34 -5.45 1.10
C LEU A 23 5.40 -4.49 2.30
N LEU A 24 5.15 -3.21 2.04
CA LEU A 24 4.92 -2.21 3.08
C LEU A 24 3.42 -1.92 3.20
N LEU A 25 2.84 -2.22 4.37
CA LEU A 25 1.44 -1.96 4.67
C LEU A 25 1.30 -0.67 5.49
N HIS A 26 0.48 0.27 5.00
CA HIS A 26 0.20 1.54 5.64
C HIS A 26 -1.27 1.59 6.08
N VAL A 27 -1.49 1.81 7.37
CA VAL A 27 -2.82 1.86 8.01
C VAL A 27 -2.80 2.99 9.04
N TYR A 28 -3.89 3.75 9.13
CA TYR A 28 -4.11 4.71 10.21
C TYR A 28 -5.39 4.38 10.98
N GLY A 29 -6.53 4.37 10.28
CA GLY A 29 -7.77 3.78 10.78
C GLY A 29 -8.45 4.47 11.96
N ALA A 30 -8.10 5.72 12.26
CA ALA A 30 -8.55 6.38 13.48
C ALA A 30 -8.86 7.87 13.27
N TYR A 31 -9.63 8.44 14.21
CA TYR A 31 -9.87 9.90 14.30
C TYR A 31 -10.51 10.56 13.07
N GLY A 32 -11.17 9.80 12.17
CA GLY A 32 -11.80 10.33 10.96
C GLY A 32 -10.81 10.88 9.93
N VAL A 33 -9.54 10.47 10.02
CA VAL A 33 -8.48 10.91 9.10
C VAL A 33 -8.34 9.90 7.97
N ASP A 34 -8.51 10.38 6.74
CA ASP A 34 -8.23 9.60 5.54
C ASP A 34 -6.71 9.36 5.37
N LEU A 35 -6.36 8.17 4.88
CA LEU A 35 -4.99 7.87 4.50
C LEU A 35 -4.55 8.77 3.34
N ASN A 36 -3.64 9.70 3.65
CA ASN A 36 -3.08 10.60 2.65
C ASN A 36 -2.20 9.82 1.66
N MET A 37 -2.70 9.65 0.43
CA MET A 37 -2.01 9.04 -0.70
C MET A 37 -1.22 10.07 -1.54
N ALA A 38 -0.84 11.21 -0.94
CA ALA A 38 0.02 12.19 -1.59
C ALA A 38 1.32 11.54 -2.10
N PHE A 39 1.76 12.01 -3.27
CA PHE A 39 3.02 11.61 -3.87
C PHE A 39 4.17 11.84 -2.88
N SER A 40 5.01 10.83 -2.73
CA SER A 40 6.19 10.85 -1.86
C SER A 40 7.34 10.21 -2.63
N PRO A 41 8.46 10.92 -2.87
CA PRO A 41 9.62 10.40 -3.58
C PRO A 41 10.17 9.13 -2.94
N GLU A 42 10.11 9.03 -1.61
CA GLU A 42 10.58 7.89 -0.84
C GLU A 42 9.75 6.63 -1.15
N LYS A 43 8.42 6.78 -1.22
CA LYS A 43 7.52 5.69 -1.60
C LYS A 43 7.69 5.30 -3.06
N ARG A 44 8.00 6.27 -3.94
CA ARG A 44 8.31 5.99 -5.34
C ARG A 44 9.59 5.16 -5.48
N LEU A 45 10.64 5.48 -4.72
CA LEU A 45 11.90 4.73 -4.71
C LEU A 45 11.68 3.26 -4.28
N LEU A 46 10.88 3.03 -3.24
CA LEU A 46 10.53 1.66 -2.81
C LEU A 46 9.87 0.85 -3.94
N LEU A 47 8.94 1.47 -4.68
CA LEU A 47 8.29 0.83 -5.83
C LEU A 47 9.29 0.52 -6.97
N GLU A 48 10.32 1.36 -7.16
CA GLU A 48 11.39 1.11 -8.14
C GLU A 48 12.30 -0.04 -7.71
N ASP A 49 12.57 -0.17 -6.41
CA ASP A 49 13.30 -1.30 -5.81
C ASP A 49 12.49 -2.60 -5.74
N GLY A 50 11.31 -2.63 -6.38
CA GLY A 50 10.48 -3.82 -6.50
C GLY A 50 9.60 -4.10 -5.28
N TRP A 51 9.44 -3.15 -4.37
CA TRP A 51 8.49 -3.27 -3.27
C TRP A 51 7.06 -3.13 -3.74
N ALA A 52 6.14 -3.72 -3.00
CA ALA A 52 4.72 -3.42 -3.06
C ALA A 52 4.32 -2.51 -1.90
N LEU A 53 3.39 -1.59 -2.13
CA LEU A 53 2.81 -0.73 -1.09
C LEU A 53 1.32 -1.01 -0.99
N ALA A 54 0.82 -1.33 0.20
CA ALA A 54 -0.61 -1.49 0.47
C ALA A 54 -1.10 -0.40 1.41
N TYR A 55 -2.25 0.20 1.10
CA TYR A 55 -2.93 1.18 1.94
C TYR A 55 -4.29 0.62 2.35
N CYS A 56 -4.52 0.49 3.66
CA CYS A 56 -5.76 -0.05 4.19
C CYS A 56 -6.62 1.09 4.76
N HIS A 57 -7.75 1.37 4.11
CA HIS A 57 -8.65 2.46 4.47
C HIS A 57 -9.65 2.01 5.54
N VAL A 58 -9.13 1.80 6.75
CA VAL A 58 -9.87 1.39 7.96
C VAL A 58 -10.62 2.58 8.56
#